data_AF-A0AAD5H9B6-F1
#
_entry.id   AF-A0AAD5H9B6-F1
#
_cell.length_a   1.000
_cell.length_b   1.000
_cell.length_c   1.000
_cell.angle_alpha   90.00
_cell.angle_beta   90.00
_cell.angle_gamma   90.00
#
_symmetry.space_group_name_H-M   'P 1'
#
loop_
_entity.id
_entity.type
_entity.pdbx_description
1 polymer ?
#
loop_
_entity_poly.entity_id
_entity_poly.type
_entity_poly.pdbx_seq_one_letter_code
_entity_poly.pdbx_strand_id
1 'polypeptide(L)'
;MDCRAVVVMALALCASCVSAHSSGRFLLQTNVTAPNVTGTTLAGFTFTANVGTYTLIPKDSCDISTALSAASPDFATADAIYTALKGVPQGILLLNYALHEAEGGLNHTRYNEQGDGNVNEAWALYAGQNGNCAGTIYSLVKQFSVFFGTLTDSYANRAYTCKIPLHEKILQAYKRMLAAGEAINYNAYKQALDEIVNLFKVPFVQGILKSAHEITANMAAGRDAKAAQATGYGYVQAIAPLISEVDRLLADILLVAFDPAKAPSAKTNDIVKSLLVPMLPKLGVKPELVGTLGRRTFLKCNGSAQALAACRAACPKRGSQVCGADGKTYANACEAGCYSVVVAKNRRC
;
A
#
# COMPACT_ATOMS: atom_id res chain seq x y z
N MET A 1 -12.92 13.31 29.35
CA MET A 1 -12.51 14.16 28.23
C MET A 1 -12.02 13.24 27.14
N ASP A 2 -12.73 13.24 26.01
CA ASP A 2 -12.89 12.10 25.12
C ASP A 2 -11.82 12.06 24.00
N CYS A 3 -11.13 10.91 23.86
CA CYS A 3 -10.00 10.66 22.95
C CYS A 3 -10.33 10.78 21.45
N ARG A 4 -11.57 11.09 21.09
CA ARG A 4 -12.04 11.21 19.70
C ARG A 4 -11.77 12.58 19.07
N ALA A 5 -11.55 13.62 19.87
CA ALA A 5 -11.29 14.98 19.37
C ALA A 5 -9.85 15.19 18.85
N VAL A 6 -8.89 14.37 19.28
CA VAL A 6 -7.46 14.53 18.95
C VAL A 6 -7.13 13.99 17.55
N VAL A 7 -7.83 12.96 17.07
CA VAL A 7 -7.60 12.37 15.74
C VAL A 7 -8.09 13.28 14.61
N VAL A 8 -9.15 14.06 14.85
CA VAL A 8 -9.67 15.04 13.87
C VAL A 8 -8.74 16.25 13.75
N MET A 9 -8.02 16.60 14.83
CA MET A 9 -7.08 17.73 14.83
C MET A 9 -5.78 17.42 14.06
N ALA A 10 -5.35 16.15 14.01
CA ALA A 10 -4.14 15.73 13.28
C ALA A 10 -4.28 15.82 11.74
N LEU A 11 -5.51 15.79 11.20
CA LEU A 11 -5.76 15.97 9.76
C LEU A 11 -5.86 17.44 9.34
N ALA A 12 -6.06 18.36 10.28
CA ALA A 12 -6.21 19.80 10.01
C ALA A 12 -4.89 20.60 10.11
N LEU A 13 -3.83 20.03 10.69
CA LEU A 13 -2.57 20.73 10.96
C LEU A 13 -1.51 20.64 9.85
N CYS A 14 -1.67 19.77 8.85
CA CYS A 14 -0.66 19.59 7.78
C CYS A 14 -0.87 20.48 6.54
N ALA A 15 -1.56 21.62 6.66
CA ALA A 15 -1.78 22.57 5.55
C ALA A 15 -0.64 23.58 5.32
N SER A 16 0.43 23.52 6.10
CA SER A 16 1.61 24.35 5.89
C SER A 16 2.85 23.48 5.73
N CYS A 17 3.43 23.50 4.53
CA CYS A 17 4.74 22.96 4.13
C CYS A 17 4.69 21.68 3.29
N VAL A 18 4.38 21.82 1.99
CA VAL A 18 4.99 20.99 0.96
C VAL A 18 5.43 21.89 -0.19
N SER A 19 6.72 22.24 -0.21
CA SER A 19 7.38 22.79 -1.38
C SER A 19 7.94 21.66 -2.25
N ALA A 20 7.78 21.83 -3.55
CA ALA A 20 8.53 21.21 -4.66
C ALA A 20 8.03 19.88 -5.26
N HIS A 21 7.52 20.02 -6.50
CA HIS A 21 7.67 19.15 -7.67
C HIS A 21 7.10 17.71 -7.63
N SER A 22 5.82 17.58 -7.96
CA SER A 22 5.35 16.77 -9.11
C SER A 22 3.81 16.73 -9.17
N SER A 23 3.30 16.73 -10.40
CA SER A 23 1.90 16.92 -10.76
C SER A 23 1.05 15.68 -10.48
N GLY A 24 0.58 15.50 -9.24
CA GLY A 24 -0.29 14.39 -8.85
C GLY A 24 -1.77 14.80 -8.85
N ARG A 25 -2.51 14.46 -9.92
CA ARG A 25 -3.98 14.52 -9.93
C ARG A 25 -4.54 13.48 -8.96
N PHE A 26 -4.96 13.92 -7.78
CA PHE A 26 -5.71 13.12 -6.82
C PHE A 26 -7.21 13.40 -7.02
N LEU A 27 -7.98 12.45 -7.55
CA LEU A 27 -9.42 12.58 -7.78
C LEU A 27 -10.16 11.27 -7.44
N LEU A 28 -11.08 11.33 -6.47
CA LEU A 28 -11.96 10.22 -6.07
C LEU A 28 -13.39 10.68 -5.74
N GLN A 29 -13.91 11.67 -6.46
CA GLN A 29 -15.36 11.89 -6.58
C GLN A 29 -15.74 11.95 -8.06
N THR A 30 -16.64 11.08 -8.47
CA THR A 30 -16.89 10.68 -9.87
C THR A 30 -17.54 11.74 -10.76
N ASN A 31 -17.62 13.02 -10.38
CA ASN A 31 -18.14 14.08 -11.25
C ASN A 31 -17.73 15.52 -10.86
N VAL A 32 -16.68 15.71 -10.05
CA VAL A 32 -16.21 17.08 -9.73
C VAL A 32 -15.01 17.41 -10.61
N THR A 33 -15.23 18.21 -11.64
CA THR A 33 -14.13 18.86 -12.35
C THR A 33 -13.41 19.75 -11.34
N ALA A 34 -12.14 19.48 -11.05
CA ALA A 34 -11.35 20.34 -10.18
C ALA A 34 -11.43 21.79 -10.71
N PRO A 35 -11.85 22.76 -9.90
CA PRO A 35 -12.03 24.12 -10.37
C PRO A 35 -10.69 24.64 -10.89
N ASN A 36 -10.69 25.30 -12.06
CA ASN A 36 -9.48 25.99 -12.49
C ASN A 36 -9.31 27.22 -11.60
N VAL A 37 -8.36 27.14 -10.68
CA VAL A 37 -8.09 28.19 -9.69
C VAL A 37 -6.96 29.13 -10.13
N THR A 38 -6.47 29.02 -11.38
CA THR A 38 -5.46 29.94 -11.91
C THR A 38 -5.97 31.37 -11.87
N GLY A 39 -5.21 32.29 -11.29
CA GLY A 39 -5.58 33.69 -11.12
C GLY A 39 -6.53 33.98 -9.95
N THR A 40 -6.97 32.96 -9.21
CA THR A 40 -7.77 33.17 -7.99
C THR A 40 -6.86 33.49 -6.81
N THR A 41 -7.33 34.36 -5.92
CA THR A 41 -6.61 34.77 -4.69
C THR A 41 -7.29 34.16 -3.48
N LEU A 42 -6.53 33.38 -2.69
CA LEU A 42 -6.98 32.79 -1.44
C LEU A 42 -6.10 33.30 -0.30
N ALA A 43 -6.71 33.88 0.74
CA ALA A 43 -6.00 34.46 1.89
C ALA A 43 -4.86 35.43 1.51
N GLY A 44 -5.04 36.21 0.44
CA GLY A 44 -4.05 37.18 -0.05
C GLY A 44 -2.99 36.60 -1.00
N PHE A 45 -3.01 35.31 -1.30
CA PHE A 45 -2.08 34.66 -2.23
C PHE A 45 -2.77 34.29 -3.55
N THR A 46 -2.22 34.73 -4.69
CA THR A 46 -2.78 34.46 -6.03
C THR A 46 -2.09 33.28 -6.69
N PHE A 47 -2.86 32.28 -7.11
CA PHE A 47 -2.30 31.10 -7.78
C PHE A 47 -1.92 31.40 -9.23
N THR A 48 -0.64 31.23 -9.58
CA THR A 48 -0.12 31.43 -10.94
C THR A 48 -0.25 30.19 -11.83
N ALA A 49 -0.67 29.06 -11.26
CA ALA A 49 -0.87 27.80 -11.95
C ALA A 49 -2.16 27.12 -11.46
N ASN A 50 -2.73 26.23 -12.28
CA ASN A 50 -3.93 25.50 -11.89
C ASN A 50 -3.60 24.42 -10.84
N VAL A 51 -3.84 24.75 -9.57
CA VAL A 51 -3.65 23.87 -8.41
C VAL A 51 -4.98 23.36 -7.83
N GLY A 52 -6.08 23.41 -8.59
CA GLY A 52 -7.42 23.13 -8.09
C GLY A 52 -7.63 21.70 -7.57
N THR A 53 -6.78 20.75 -7.96
CA THR A 53 -6.78 19.39 -7.41
C THR A 53 -6.22 19.33 -5.98
N TYR A 54 -5.32 20.25 -5.61
CA TYR A 54 -4.70 20.29 -4.29
C TYR A 54 -5.62 20.92 -3.24
N THR A 55 -6.53 21.82 -3.66
CA THR A 55 -7.53 22.42 -2.76
C THR A 55 -8.65 21.44 -2.37
N LEU A 56 -8.77 20.31 -3.06
CA LEU A 56 -9.79 19.30 -2.77
C LEU A 56 -9.49 18.49 -1.50
N ILE A 57 -8.22 18.23 -1.18
CA ILE A 57 -7.85 17.48 0.03
C ILE A 57 -8.18 18.28 1.31
N PRO A 58 -7.82 19.57 1.43
CA PRO A 58 -8.30 20.42 2.52
C PRO A 58 -9.82 20.59 2.53
N LYS A 59 -10.46 20.63 1.35
CA LYS A 59 -11.93 20.71 1.26
C LYS A 59 -12.62 19.46 1.80
N ASP A 60 -12.19 18.26 1.37
CA ASP A 60 -12.74 16.99 1.85
C ASP A 60 -12.52 16.86 3.37
N SER A 61 -11.36 17.30 3.86
CA SER A 61 -11.06 17.36 5.29
C SER A 61 -11.96 18.36 6.04
N CYS A 62 -12.25 19.51 5.44
CA CYS A 62 -13.16 20.53 5.97
C CYS A 62 -14.62 20.05 5.97
N ASP A 63 -15.05 19.35 4.93
CA ASP A 63 -16.40 18.80 4.80
C ASP A 63 -16.62 17.67 5.83
N ILE A 64 -15.63 16.79 6.05
CA ILE A 64 -15.63 15.80 7.15
C ILE A 64 -15.67 16.52 8.50
N SER A 65 -14.80 17.50 8.71
CA SER A 65 -14.76 18.26 9.96
C SER A 65 -16.10 18.95 10.22
N THR A 66 -16.71 19.56 9.21
CA THR A 66 -18.01 20.24 9.32
C THR A 66 -19.13 19.25 9.64
N ALA A 67 -19.16 18.09 8.98
CA ALA A 67 -20.12 17.03 9.26
C ALA A 67 -19.99 16.50 10.70
N LEU A 68 -18.76 16.38 11.22
CA LEU A 68 -18.49 15.87 12.56
C LEU A 68 -18.61 16.93 13.67
N SER A 69 -18.45 18.22 13.34
CA SER A 69 -18.48 19.33 14.32
C SER A 69 -19.87 19.96 14.48
N ALA A 70 -20.87 19.50 13.74
CA ALA A 70 -22.25 19.94 13.88
C ALA A 70 -22.84 19.55 15.25
N ALA A 71 -23.84 20.31 15.72
CA ALA A 71 -24.52 20.05 17.00
C ALA A 71 -25.10 18.62 17.10
N SER A 72 -25.46 18.03 15.96
CA SER A 72 -25.71 16.60 15.77
C SER A 72 -24.76 16.10 14.67
N PRO A 73 -23.71 15.34 15.01
CA PRO A 73 -22.74 14.89 14.02
C PRO A 73 -23.37 14.00 12.94
N ASP A 74 -23.14 14.35 11.68
CA ASP A 74 -23.60 13.57 10.52
C ASP A 74 -22.58 12.49 10.17
N PHE A 75 -22.62 11.41 10.94
CA PHE A 75 -21.75 10.26 10.75
C PHE A 75 -21.99 9.54 9.42
N ALA A 76 -23.16 9.65 8.80
CA ALA A 76 -23.44 9.01 7.52
C ALA A 76 -22.77 9.74 6.36
N THR A 77 -22.79 11.07 6.36
CA THR A 77 -22.04 11.89 5.39
C THR A 77 -20.54 11.80 5.63
N ALA A 78 -20.09 11.85 6.89
CA ALA A 78 -18.68 11.63 7.21
C ALA A 78 -18.21 10.22 6.80
N ASP A 79 -19.00 9.17 7.07
CA ASP A 79 -18.72 7.80 6.64
C ASP A 79 -18.81 7.65 5.12
N ALA A 80 -19.69 8.36 4.42
CA ALA A 80 -19.78 8.32 2.97
C ALA A 80 -18.57 9.00 2.29
N ILE A 81 -18.12 10.14 2.81
CA ILE A 81 -16.89 10.82 2.34
C ILE A 81 -15.66 9.96 2.70
N TYR A 82 -15.59 9.45 3.92
CA TYR A 82 -14.56 8.51 4.38
C TYR A 82 -14.57 7.18 3.61
N THR A 83 -15.74 6.69 3.22
CA THR A 83 -15.94 5.47 2.44
C THR A 83 -15.63 5.67 0.97
N ALA A 84 -15.89 6.85 0.41
CA ALA A 84 -15.38 7.27 -0.89
C ALA A 84 -13.85 7.42 -0.88
N LEU A 85 -13.27 7.72 0.28
CA LEU A 85 -11.83 7.70 0.57
C LEU A 85 -11.30 6.31 0.98
N LYS A 86 -12.02 5.20 0.74
CA LYS A 86 -11.64 3.87 1.25
C LYS A 86 -10.18 3.49 0.95
N GLY A 87 -9.39 3.40 2.02
CA GLY A 87 -8.17 2.59 2.16
C GLY A 87 -6.90 3.06 1.47
N VAL A 88 -7.00 3.84 0.40
CA VAL A 88 -5.84 4.26 -0.40
C VAL A 88 -5.33 5.65 0.01
N PRO A 89 -6.16 6.70 0.13
CA PRO A 89 -5.73 8.03 0.56
C PRO A 89 -5.07 8.08 1.94
N GLN A 90 -5.65 7.40 2.93
CA GLN A 90 -5.20 7.44 4.32
C GLN A 90 -3.88 6.69 4.52
N GLY A 91 -3.75 5.50 3.92
CA GLY A 91 -2.49 4.76 3.95
C GLY A 91 -1.35 5.49 3.24
N ILE A 92 -1.66 6.22 2.16
CA ILE A 92 -0.70 7.07 1.44
C ILE A 92 -0.31 8.30 2.25
N LEU A 93 -1.28 8.97 2.87
CA LEU A 93 -1.03 10.13 3.70
C LEU A 93 -0.15 9.76 4.90
N LEU A 94 -0.50 8.67 5.60
CA LEU A 94 0.30 8.15 6.72
C LEU A 94 1.68 7.71 6.27
N LEU A 95 1.84 7.16 5.07
CA LEU A 95 3.13 6.82 4.50
C LEU A 95 3.99 8.06 4.29
N ASN A 96 3.45 9.02 3.55
CA ASN A 96 4.16 10.24 3.22
C ASN A 96 4.57 10.98 4.49
N TYR A 97 3.70 10.99 5.50
CA TYR A 97 4.00 11.62 6.77
C TYR A 97 5.04 10.83 7.60
N ALA A 98 4.98 9.49 7.61
CA ALA A 98 6.02 8.68 8.24
C ALA A 98 7.40 8.87 7.57
N LEU A 99 7.44 9.00 6.24
CA LEU A 99 8.67 9.29 5.51
C LEU A 99 9.14 10.73 5.76
N HIS A 100 8.23 11.70 5.83
CA HIS A 100 8.55 13.08 6.16
C HIS A 100 9.24 13.19 7.53
N GLU A 101 8.68 12.56 8.56
CA GLU A 101 9.32 12.56 9.88
C GLU A 101 10.69 11.88 9.82
N ALA A 102 10.80 10.74 9.17
CA ALA A 102 12.10 10.06 9.03
C ALA A 102 13.14 10.92 8.27
N GLU A 103 12.74 11.67 7.25
CA GLU A 103 13.61 12.64 6.56
C GLU A 103 13.96 13.85 7.45
N GLY A 104 13.04 14.29 8.31
CA GLY A 104 13.28 15.28 9.36
C GLY A 104 14.42 14.83 10.27
N GLY A 105 14.37 13.60 10.77
CA GLY A 105 15.44 13.02 11.59
C GLY A 105 16.77 12.91 10.84
N LEU A 106 16.76 12.58 9.55
CA LEU A 106 17.98 12.61 8.73
C LEU A 106 18.57 14.03 8.66
N ASN A 107 17.74 15.05 8.47
CA ASN A 107 18.19 16.44 8.47
C ASN A 107 18.77 16.86 9.82
N HIS A 108 18.17 16.47 10.94
CA HIS A 108 18.75 16.71 12.27
C HIS A 108 20.15 16.07 12.37
N THR A 109 20.31 14.79 12.00
CA THR A 109 21.63 14.15 12.03
C THR A 109 22.66 14.82 11.11
N ARG A 110 22.22 15.38 9.98
CA ARG A 110 23.08 16.15 9.06
C ARG A 110 23.63 17.42 9.70
N TYR A 111 22.86 18.05 10.57
CA TYR A 111 23.24 19.27 11.29
C TYR A 111 23.75 19.00 12.71
N ASN A 112 24.20 17.77 12.97
CA ASN A 112 24.76 17.35 14.26
C ASN A 112 23.78 17.43 15.44
N GLU A 113 22.50 17.20 15.15
CA GLU A 113 21.42 17.10 16.13
C GLU A 113 20.90 15.66 16.19
N GLN A 114 20.33 15.28 17.33
CA GLN A 114 19.69 13.99 17.48
C GLN A 114 18.42 13.91 16.62
N GLY A 115 18.29 12.85 15.84
CA GLY A 115 17.12 12.61 14.96
C GLY A 115 16.20 11.49 15.45
N ASP A 116 16.44 10.93 16.63
CA ASP A 116 15.72 9.78 17.20
C ASP A 116 14.26 10.12 17.55
N GLY A 117 13.97 11.36 17.95
CA GLY A 117 12.61 11.88 18.14
C GLY A 117 11.74 11.65 16.90
N ASN A 118 12.21 12.07 15.72
CA ASN A 118 11.46 11.86 14.49
C ASN A 118 11.35 10.39 14.09
N VAL A 119 12.33 9.54 14.45
CA VAL A 119 12.21 8.09 14.23
C VAL A 119 11.05 7.51 15.03
N ASN A 120 10.85 7.98 16.27
CA ASN A 120 9.73 7.56 17.11
C ASN A 120 8.39 8.00 16.52
N GLU A 121 8.29 9.22 16.00
CA GLU A 121 7.10 9.74 15.33
C GLU A 121 6.77 8.95 14.05
N ALA A 122 7.77 8.74 13.20
CA ALA A 122 7.64 7.92 11.99
C ALA A 122 7.20 6.48 12.31
N TRP A 123 7.78 5.86 13.35
CA TRP A 123 7.37 4.54 13.80
C TRP A 123 5.92 4.51 14.30
N ALA A 124 5.51 5.53 15.06
CA ALA A 124 4.14 5.63 15.57
C ALA A 124 3.11 5.75 14.44
N LEU A 125 3.43 6.49 13.38
CA LEU A 125 2.60 6.61 12.17
C LEU A 125 2.49 5.27 11.41
N TYR A 126 3.57 4.49 11.38
CA TYR A 126 3.54 3.16 10.77
C TYR A 126 2.75 2.15 11.62
N ALA A 127 3.11 1.98 12.89
CA ALA A 127 2.63 0.92 13.78
C ALA A 127 1.22 1.19 14.36
N GLY A 128 0.88 2.47 14.55
CA GLY A 128 -0.34 2.89 15.23
C GLY A 128 -0.42 2.43 16.69
N GLN A 129 -1.57 2.67 17.35
CA GLN A 129 -1.73 2.39 18.77
C GLN A 129 -1.91 0.91 19.13
N ASN A 130 -2.24 0.03 18.17
CA ASN A 130 -2.57 -1.39 18.44
C ASN A 130 -2.35 -2.38 17.28
N GLY A 131 -1.69 -2.00 16.18
CA GLY A 131 -1.41 -2.88 15.02
C GLY A 131 -2.63 -3.53 14.33
N ASN A 132 -3.86 -3.23 14.77
CA ASN A 132 -5.11 -3.82 14.29
C ASN A 132 -6.12 -2.76 13.81
N CYS A 133 -5.76 -1.48 13.84
CA CYS A 133 -6.61 -0.42 13.31
C CYS A 133 -6.62 -0.46 11.78
N ALA A 134 -7.80 -0.70 11.20
CA ALA A 134 -8.00 -0.64 9.76
C ALA A 134 -7.65 0.76 9.23
N GLY A 135 -6.97 0.83 8.08
CA GLY A 135 -6.55 2.08 7.45
C GLY A 135 -5.10 2.50 7.75
N THR A 136 -4.40 1.80 8.64
CA THR A 136 -2.96 1.99 8.88
C THR A 136 -2.11 1.26 7.85
N ILE A 137 -0.88 1.74 7.59
CA ILE A 137 0.10 1.02 6.75
C ILE A 137 0.37 -0.37 7.34
N TYR A 138 0.43 -0.49 8.67
CA TYR A 138 0.61 -1.77 9.34
C TYR A 138 -0.49 -2.77 8.97
N SER A 139 -1.76 -2.34 9.03
CA SER A 139 -2.90 -3.18 8.64
C SER A 139 -2.90 -3.54 7.15
N LEU A 140 -2.43 -2.63 6.29
CA LEU A 140 -2.31 -2.83 4.85
C LEU A 140 -1.26 -3.92 4.54
N VAL A 141 -0.08 -3.85 5.18
CA VAL A 141 0.97 -4.88 5.07
C VAL A 141 0.43 -6.23 5.51
N LYS A 142 -0.28 -6.31 6.63
CA LYS A 142 -0.93 -7.54 7.11
C LYS A 142 -1.92 -8.08 6.08
N GLN A 143 -2.82 -7.24 5.56
CA GLN A 143 -3.83 -7.65 4.59
C GLN A 143 -3.20 -8.18 3.29
N PHE A 144 -2.24 -7.46 2.72
CA PHE A 144 -1.58 -7.92 1.50
C PHE A 144 -0.69 -9.13 1.71
N SER A 145 -0.11 -9.30 2.89
CA SER A 145 0.66 -10.52 3.19
C SER A 145 -0.22 -11.78 3.13
N VAL A 146 -1.51 -11.67 3.45
CA VAL A 146 -2.48 -12.74 3.23
C VAL A 146 -2.76 -12.93 1.73
N PHE A 147 -3.09 -11.85 1.01
CA PHE A 147 -3.50 -11.94 -0.40
C PHE A 147 -2.38 -12.40 -1.35
N PHE A 148 -1.14 -12.09 -1.01
CA PHE A 148 0.04 -12.44 -1.81
C PHE A 148 0.81 -13.64 -1.27
N GLY A 149 0.36 -14.20 -0.15
CA GLY A 149 0.99 -15.36 0.45
C GLY A 149 2.43 -15.09 0.84
N THR A 150 2.68 -14.08 1.67
CA THR A 150 4.02 -13.80 2.21
C THR A 150 4.11 -14.01 3.71
N LEU A 151 3.05 -14.49 4.35
CA LEU A 151 3.10 -14.98 5.72
C LEU A 151 4.13 -16.11 5.84
N THR A 152 4.77 -16.26 7.00
CA THR A 152 5.64 -17.39 7.32
C THR A 152 5.29 -17.95 8.68
N ASP A 153 5.59 -19.23 8.91
CA ASP A 153 5.43 -19.83 10.22
C ASP A 153 6.42 -19.24 11.23
N SER A 154 5.95 -19.14 12.47
CA SER A 154 6.77 -18.84 13.63
C SER A 154 6.43 -19.80 14.75
N TYR A 155 7.43 -20.20 15.52
CA TYR A 155 7.24 -20.92 16.77
C TYR A 155 7.83 -20.08 17.90
N ALA A 156 6.98 -19.60 18.79
CA ALA A 156 7.36 -18.82 19.97
C ALA A 156 6.42 -19.15 21.12
N ASN A 157 6.92 -19.15 22.37
CA ASN A 157 6.11 -19.40 23.57
C ASN A 157 5.25 -20.67 23.49
N ARG A 158 5.78 -21.74 22.88
CA ARG A 158 5.10 -23.03 22.65
C ARG A 158 3.83 -22.95 21.78
N ALA A 159 3.66 -21.87 21.01
CA ALA A 159 2.56 -21.69 20.07
C ALA A 159 3.08 -21.41 18.65
N TYR A 160 2.40 -21.96 17.65
CA TYR A 160 2.61 -21.55 16.26
C TYR A 160 1.86 -20.25 16.00
N THR A 161 2.55 -19.26 15.44
CA THR A 161 1.99 -17.96 15.07
C THR A 161 2.34 -17.59 13.63
N CYS A 162 1.60 -16.65 13.05
CA CYS A 162 1.96 -16.05 11.77
C CYS A 162 3.02 -14.96 11.98
N LYS A 163 4.12 -15.05 11.22
CA LYS A 163 5.04 -13.94 11.00
C LYS A 163 4.75 -13.30 9.65
N ILE A 164 5.01 -12.00 9.59
CA ILE A 164 5.00 -11.22 8.36
C ILE A 164 6.42 -10.70 8.18
N PRO A 165 7.24 -11.34 7.32
CA PRO A 165 8.64 -10.96 7.11
C PRO A 165 8.85 -9.49 6.78
N LEU A 166 7.88 -8.86 6.10
CA LEU A 166 7.94 -7.43 5.81
C LEU A 166 7.87 -6.57 7.07
N HIS A 167 6.98 -6.89 8.03
CA HIS A 167 6.93 -6.18 9.32
C HIS A 167 8.24 -6.33 10.09
N GLU A 168 8.83 -7.53 10.10
CA GLU A 168 10.10 -7.76 10.78
C GLU A 168 11.22 -6.93 10.15
N LYS A 169 11.31 -6.88 8.82
CA LYS A 169 12.31 -6.06 8.13
C LYS A 169 12.13 -4.57 8.40
N ILE A 170 10.89 -4.08 8.35
CA ILE A 170 10.59 -2.67 8.64
C ILE A 170 10.98 -2.34 10.09
N LEU A 171 10.58 -3.16 11.06
CA LEU A 171 10.96 -2.97 12.47
C LEU A 171 12.47 -2.93 12.65
N GLN A 172 13.21 -3.84 12.01
CA GLN A 172 14.66 -3.88 12.13
C GLN A 172 15.33 -2.67 11.48
N ALA A 173 14.80 -2.17 10.36
CA ALA A 173 15.30 -0.95 9.74
C ALA A 173 15.04 0.28 10.62
N TYR A 174 13.85 0.42 11.21
CA TYR A 174 13.53 1.48 12.17
C TYR A 174 14.43 1.43 13.42
N LYS A 175 14.73 0.24 13.96
CA LYS A 175 15.66 0.10 15.09
C LYS A 175 17.08 0.57 14.74
N ARG A 176 17.56 0.27 13.53
CA ARG A 176 18.86 0.79 13.06
C ARG A 176 18.82 2.30 12.85
N MET A 177 17.72 2.83 12.30
CA MET A 177 17.52 4.26 12.12
C MET A 177 17.49 5.01 13.47
N LEU A 178 16.82 4.44 14.48
CA LEU A 178 16.76 4.98 15.84
C LEU A 178 18.16 5.07 16.44
N ALA A 179 18.89 3.94 16.46
CA ALA A 179 20.27 3.91 16.97
C ALA A 179 21.20 4.87 16.23
N ALA A 180 21.02 5.05 14.92
CA ALA A 180 21.77 6.02 14.13
C ALA A 180 21.39 7.47 14.47
N GLY A 181 20.11 7.73 14.75
CA GLY A 181 19.60 9.04 15.19
C GLY A 181 20.15 9.45 16.56
N GLU A 182 20.17 8.51 17.52
CA GLU A 182 20.75 8.71 18.86
C GLU A 182 22.27 8.98 18.77
N ALA A 183 22.96 8.26 17.89
CA ALA A 183 24.39 8.39 17.67
C ALA A 183 24.80 9.52 16.72
N ILE A 184 23.84 10.28 16.17
CA ILE A 184 24.08 11.37 15.20
C ILE A 184 24.91 10.86 14.00
N ASN A 185 24.62 9.64 13.54
CA ASN A 185 25.34 9.01 12.45
C ASN A 185 24.55 9.14 11.14
N TYR A 186 24.80 10.24 10.41
CA TYR A 186 24.12 10.56 9.15
C TYR A 186 24.14 9.40 8.13
N ASN A 187 25.30 8.77 7.92
CA ASN A 187 25.43 7.71 6.91
C ASN A 187 24.63 6.46 7.28
N ALA A 188 24.70 6.04 8.56
CA ALA A 188 23.93 4.90 9.04
C ALA A 188 22.42 5.20 9.03
N TYR A 189 22.04 6.43 9.38
CA TYR A 189 20.65 6.89 9.33
C TYR A 189 20.13 6.83 7.89
N LYS A 190 20.86 7.45 6.95
CA LYS A 190 20.49 7.47 5.53
C LYS A 190 20.33 6.04 4.98
N GLN A 191 21.26 5.14 5.31
CA GLN A 191 21.17 3.74 4.87
C GLN A 191 19.91 3.04 5.40
N ALA A 192 19.55 3.28 6.66
CA ALA A 192 18.33 2.72 7.24
C ALA A 192 17.06 3.33 6.62
N LEU A 193 17.05 4.64 6.37
CA LEU A 193 15.95 5.32 5.69
C LEU A 193 15.75 4.81 4.25
N ASP A 194 16.82 4.69 3.47
CA ASP A 194 16.77 4.14 2.11
C ASP A 194 16.19 2.70 2.10
N GLU A 195 16.52 1.90 3.12
CA GLU A 195 15.92 0.56 3.29
C GLU A 195 14.42 0.64 3.63
N ILE A 196 14.00 1.54 4.52
CA ILE A 196 12.58 1.75 4.86
C ILE A 196 11.79 2.16 3.63
N VAL A 197 12.28 3.13 2.84
CA VAL A 197 11.65 3.57 1.59
C VAL A 197 11.43 2.40 0.64
N ASN A 198 12.44 1.53 0.49
CA ASN A 198 12.33 0.34 -0.37
C ASN A 198 11.34 -0.70 0.16
N LEU A 199 11.30 -0.94 1.48
CA LEU A 199 10.35 -1.85 2.11
C LEU A 199 8.91 -1.31 2.02
N PHE A 200 8.74 0.01 2.15
CA PHE A 200 7.43 0.66 2.08
C PHE A 200 6.80 0.60 0.70
N LYS A 201 7.57 0.49 -0.39
CA LYS A 201 7.04 0.26 -1.75
C LYS A 201 6.27 -1.07 -1.88
N VAL A 202 6.62 -2.09 -1.08
CA VAL A 202 6.06 -3.46 -1.20
C VAL A 202 4.53 -3.50 -1.13
N PRO A 203 3.84 -2.97 -0.09
CA PRO A 203 2.38 -2.99 -0.02
C PRO A 203 1.72 -2.22 -1.17
N PHE A 204 2.34 -1.17 -1.71
CA PHE A 204 1.79 -0.44 -2.86
C PHE A 204 1.93 -1.23 -4.15
N VAL A 205 3.06 -1.91 -4.37
CA VAL A 205 3.22 -2.87 -5.48
C VAL A 205 2.16 -3.98 -5.37
N GLN A 206 1.94 -4.52 -4.17
CA GLN A 206 0.88 -5.52 -3.93
C GLN A 206 -0.51 -4.95 -4.25
N GLY A 207 -0.80 -3.72 -3.82
CA GLY A 207 -2.03 -3.01 -4.15
C GLY A 207 -2.24 -2.85 -5.65
N ILE A 208 -1.23 -2.38 -6.38
CA ILE A 208 -1.24 -2.21 -7.84
C ILE A 208 -1.53 -3.54 -8.53
N LEU A 209 -0.81 -4.62 -8.18
CA LEU A 209 -0.98 -5.95 -8.77
C LEU A 209 -2.38 -6.52 -8.49
N LYS A 210 -2.90 -6.33 -7.27
CA LYS A 210 -4.25 -6.76 -6.89
C LYS A 210 -5.31 -6.01 -7.69
N SER A 211 -5.22 -4.69 -7.74
CA SER A 211 -6.17 -3.85 -8.48
C SER A 211 -6.16 -4.15 -9.98
N ALA A 212 -4.98 -4.38 -10.58
CA ALA A 212 -4.88 -4.77 -11.99
C ALA A 212 -5.63 -6.07 -12.26
N HIS A 213 -5.46 -7.07 -11.39
CA HIS A 213 -6.16 -8.35 -11.48
C HIS A 213 -7.67 -8.19 -11.33
N GLU A 214 -8.13 -7.39 -10.35
CA GLU A 214 -9.56 -7.16 -10.11
C GLU A 214 -10.25 -6.45 -11.28
N ILE A 215 -9.57 -5.50 -11.95
CA ILE A 215 -10.09 -4.88 -13.17
C ILE A 215 -10.38 -5.94 -14.24
N THR A 216 -9.38 -6.73 -14.60
CA THR A 216 -9.52 -7.78 -15.62
C THR A 216 -10.56 -8.82 -15.21
N ALA A 217 -10.58 -9.26 -13.94
CA ALA A 217 -11.51 -10.25 -13.44
C ALA A 217 -12.96 -9.73 -13.37
N ASN A 218 -13.18 -8.47 -13.02
CA ASN A 218 -14.50 -7.87 -13.02
C ASN A 218 -15.04 -7.71 -14.44
N MET A 219 -14.22 -7.21 -15.36
CA MET A 219 -14.61 -7.08 -16.77
C MET A 219 -14.95 -8.43 -17.40
N ALA A 220 -14.16 -9.48 -17.13
CA ALA A 220 -14.44 -10.83 -17.61
C ALA A 220 -15.78 -11.39 -17.08
N ALA A 221 -16.22 -10.94 -15.91
CA ALA A 221 -17.47 -11.32 -15.27
C ALA A 221 -18.64 -10.36 -15.57
N GLY A 222 -18.46 -9.36 -16.44
CA GLY A 222 -19.48 -8.33 -16.71
C GLY A 222 -19.81 -7.44 -15.51
N ARG A 223 -18.89 -7.34 -14.52
CA ARG A 223 -19.04 -6.52 -13.31
C ARG A 223 -18.31 -5.19 -13.46
N ASP A 224 -18.72 -4.20 -12.66
CA ASP A 224 -18.03 -2.91 -12.62
C ASP A 224 -16.56 -3.05 -12.19
N ALA A 225 -15.68 -2.38 -12.94
CA ALA A 225 -14.23 -2.36 -12.72
C ALA A 225 -13.73 -0.97 -12.28
N LYS A 226 -14.58 0.05 -12.24
CA LYS A 226 -14.21 1.43 -11.88
C LYS A 226 -13.67 1.55 -10.46
N ALA A 227 -14.27 0.83 -9.51
CA ALA A 227 -13.77 0.81 -8.13
C ALA A 227 -12.33 0.27 -8.05
N ALA A 228 -12.05 -0.87 -8.69
CA ALA A 228 -10.72 -1.46 -8.72
C ALA A 228 -9.70 -0.58 -9.46
N GLN A 229 -10.13 0.09 -10.54
CA GLN A 229 -9.33 1.07 -11.28
C GLN A 229 -8.93 2.25 -10.39
N ALA A 230 -9.88 2.88 -9.71
CA ALA A 230 -9.62 4.01 -8.82
C ALA A 230 -8.75 3.61 -7.61
N THR A 231 -8.98 2.43 -7.04
CA THR A 231 -8.11 1.88 -5.97
C THR A 231 -6.67 1.71 -6.47
N GLY A 232 -6.48 1.11 -7.65
CA GLY A 232 -5.15 0.92 -8.22
C GLY A 232 -4.45 2.24 -8.53
N TYR A 233 -5.20 3.23 -9.02
CA TYR A 233 -4.68 4.58 -9.31
C TYR A 233 -4.07 5.23 -8.07
N GLY A 234 -4.77 5.15 -6.93
CA GLY A 234 -4.22 5.70 -5.70
C GLY A 234 -2.93 4.98 -5.28
N TYR A 235 -2.84 3.65 -5.38
CA TYR A 235 -1.60 2.95 -5.07
C TYR A 235 -0.46 3.33 -6.02
N VAL A 236 -0.72 3.57 -7.30
CA VAL A 236 0.28 4.09 -8.24
C VAL A 236 0.74 5.48 -7.80
N GLN A 237 -0.19 6.40 -7.52
CA GLN A 237 0.13 7.77 -7.10
C GLN A 237 1.03 7.81 -5.86
N ALA A 238 0.82 6.88 -4.91
CA ALA A 238 1.62 6.76 -3.70
C ALA A 238 3.13 6.63 -3.95
N ILE A 239 3.49 5.86 -4.99
CA ILE A 239 4.87 5.49 -5.28
C ILE A 239 5.33 5.97 -6.65
N ALA A 240 4.49 6.70 -7.39
CA ALA A 240 4.82 7.20 -8.72
C ALA A 240 6.08 8.09 -8.73
N PRO A 241 6.31 8.99 -7.74
CA PRO A 241 7.57 9.73 -7.66
C PRO A 241 8.77 8.78 -7.52
N LEU A 242 8.67 7.81 -6.61
CA LEU A 242 9.72 6.81 -6.36
C LEU A 242 9.98 5.88 -7.55
N ILE A 243 8.95 5.58 -8.35
CA ILE A 243 9.10 4.84 -9.60
C ILE A 243 9.75 5.74 -10.65
N SER A 244 9.34 7.00 -10.75
CA SER A 244 9.83 7.95 -11.76
C SER A 244 11.31 8.30 -11.59
N GLU A 245 11.86 8.18 -10.38
CA GLU A 245 13.31 8.30 -10.14
C GLU A 245 14.12 7.20 -10.84
N VAL A 246 13.52 6.02 -11.03
CA VAL A 246 14.16 4.86 -11.65
C VAL A 246 13.76 4.72 -13.12
N ASP A 247 12.47 4.89 -13.41
CA ASP A 247 11.89 4.77 -14.74
C ASP A 247 10.61 5.63 -14.85
N ARG A 248 10.78 6.83 -15.42
CA ARG A 248 9.68 7.77 -15.65
C ARG A 248 8.60 7.21 -16.57
N LEU A 249 8.99 6.46 -17.60
CA LEU A 249 8.04 5.90 -18.56
C LEU A 249 7.15 4.85 -17.88
N LEU A 250 7.71 4.00 -17.02
CA LEU A 250 6.94 3.06 -16.22
C LEU A 250 5.91 3.77 -15.33
N ALA A 251 6.31 4.84 -14.63
CA ALA A 251 5.39 5.61 -13.79
C ALA A 251 4.22 6.19 -14.60
N ASP A 252 4.50 6.80 -15.75
CA ASP A 252 3.49 7.37 -16.65
C ASP A 252 2.53 6.29 -17.20
N ILE A 253 3.06 5.13 -17.60
CA ILE A 253 2.23 4.02 -18.09
C ILE A 253 1.30 3.52 -16.99
N LEU A 254 1.79 3.33 -15.77
CA LEU A 254 0.96 2.88 -14.64
C LEU A 254 -0.13 3.90 -14.31
N LEU A 255 0.19 5.20 -14.29
CA LEU A 255 -0.79 6.26 -14.06
C LEU A 255 -1.89 6.24 -15.12
N VAL A 256 -1.53 6.04 -16.39
CA VAL A 256 -2.48 5.92 -17.50
C VAL A 256 -3.31 4.63 -17.41
N ALA A 257 -2.70 3.50 -17.04
CA ALA A 257 -3.37 2.20 -16.97
C ALA A 257 -4.49 2.16 -15.91
N PHE A 258 -4.37 2.99 -14.87
CA PHE A 258 -5.34 3.11 -13.79
C PHE A 258 -6.14 4.41 -13.81
N ASP A 259 -5.96 5.30 -14.78
CA ASP A 259 -6.63 6.61 -14.83
C ASP A 259 -8.16 6.48 -14.73
N PRO A 260 -8.81 6.96 -13.63
CA PRO A 260 -10.25 6.80 -13.44
C PRO A 260 -11.09 7.57 -14.46
N ALA A 261 -10.51 8.58 -15.14
CA ALA A 261 -11.17 9.31 -16.22
C ALA A 261 -11.29 8.47 -17.51
N LYS A 262 -10.50 7.39 -17.65
CA LYS A 262 -10.53 6.49 -18.80
C LYS A 262 -11.36 5.24 -18.53
N ALA A 263 -11.91 4.63 -19.57
CA ALA A 263 -12.57 3.33 -19.44
C ALA A 263 -11.58 2.27 -18.94
N PRO A 264 -11.97 1.38 -18.00
CA PRO A 264 -11.14 0.26 -17.59
C PRO A 264 -10.79 -0.64 -18.80
N SER A 265 -9.59 -1.22 -18.79
CA SER A 265 -9.12 -2.11 -19.85
C SER A 265 -8.96 -3.53 -19.36
N ALA A 266 -9.46 -4.50 -20.13
CA ALA A 266 -9.27 -5.93 -19.82
C ALA A 266 -7.79 -6.34 -19.85
N LYS A 267 -6.94 -5.54 -20.53
CA LYS A 267 -5.49 -5.77 -20.63
C LYS A 267 -4.69 -5.19 -19.46
N THR A 268 -5.32 -4.48 -18.51
CA THR A 268 -4.60 -3.79 -17.43
C THR A 268 -3.72 -4.74 -16.61
N ASN A 269 -4.22 -5.93 -16.24
CA ASN A 269 -3.42 -6.93 -15.53
C ASN A 269 -2.15 -7.34 -16.30
N ASP A 270 -2.24 -7.55 -17.61
CA ASP A 270 -1.12 -8.04 -18.41
C ASP A 270 -0.07 -6.95 -18.63
N ILE A 271 -0.52 -5.71 -18.87
CA ILE A 271 0.34 -4.52 -18.97
C ILE A 271 1.09 -4.32 -17.65
N VAL A 272 0.38 -4.28 -16.53
CA VAL A 272 0.98 -4.03 -15.22
C VAL A 272 1.97 -5.13 -14.85
N LYS A 273 1.61 -6.41 -15.04
CA LYS A 273 2.53 -7.52 -14.71
C LYS A 273 3.77 -7.54 -15.60
N SER A 274 3.62 -7.33 -16.91
CA SER A 274 4.75 -7.38 -17.84
C SER A 274 5.75 -6.24 -17.65
N LEU A 275 5.30 -5.09 -17.14
CA LEU A 275 6.15 -3.91 -16.94
C LEU A 275 6.66 -3.76 -15.51
N LEU A 276 5.79 -3.89 -14.50
CA LEU A 276 6.16 -3.62 -13.10
C LEU A 276 6.97 -4.76 -12.48
N VAL A 277 6.60 -6.03 -12.72
CA VAL A 277 7.24 -7.17 -12.04
C VAL A 277 8.74 -7.30 -12.39
N PRO A 278 9.17 -7.19 -13.66
CA PRO A 278 10.59 -7.22 -14.00
C PRO A 278 11.38 -6.04 -13.42
N MET A 279 10.71 -4.93 -13.12
CA MET A 279 11.34 -3.70 -12.61
C MET A 279 11.49 -3.68 -11.09
N LEU A 280 10.87 -4.61 -10.35
CA LEU A 280 10.93 -4.65 -8.89
C LEU A 280 12.36 -4.58 -8.32
N PRO A 281 13.35 -5.37 -8.80
CA PRO A 281 14.70 -5.29 -8.26
C PRO A 281 15.35 -3.92 -8.46
N LYS A 282 15.09 -3.26 -9.60
CA LYS A 282 15.60 -1.91 -9.87
C LYS A 282 14.92 -0.84 -9.00
N LEU A 283 13.69 -1.09 -8.58
CA LEU A 283 12.96 -0.25 -7.62
C LEU A 283 13.39 -0.47 -6.17
N GLY A 284 14.37 -1.34 -5.91
CA GLY A 284 14.77 -1.76 -4.57
C GLY A 284 13.78 -2.72 -3.89
N VAL A 285 12.78 -3.19 -4.64
CA VAL A 285 11.72 -4.06 -4.14
C VAL A 285 12.10 -5.52 -4.35
N LYS A 286 12.17 -6.27 -3.25
CA LYS A 286 12.47 -7.70 -3.27
C LYS A 286 11.24 -8.52 -3.69
N PRO A 287 11.29 -9.27 -4.82
CA PRO A 287 10.14 -10.03 -5.31
C PRO A 287 9.56 -11.02 -4.28
N GLU A 288 10.39 -11.59 -3.42
CA GLU A 288 9.97 -12.50 -2.35
C GLU A 288 9.11 -11.82 -1.28
N LEU A 289 9.27 -10.51 -1.06
CA LEU A 289 8.43 -9.73 -0.14
C LEU A 289 7.11 -9.31 -0.78
N VAL A 290 7.07 -9.20 -2.11
CA VAL A 290 5.83 -8.94 -2.87
C VAL A 290 4.96 -10.19 -2.91
N GLY A 291 5.55 -11.36 -3.15
CA GLY A 291 4.81 -12.63 -3.20
C GLY A 291 4.04 -12.82 -4.50
N THR A 292 2.94 -13.58 -4.44
CA THR A 292 2.13 -13.90 -5.63
C THR A 292 0.65 -13.78 -5.27
N LEU A 293 -0.07 -12.90 -5.97
CA LEU A 293 -1.50 -12.70 -5.73
C LEU A 293 -2.29 -14.01 -5.86
N GLY A 294 -3.16 -14.29 -4.90
CA GLY A 294 -3.98 -15.51 -4.87
C GLY A 294 -3.23 -16.75 -4.41
N ARG A 295 -1.90 -16.68 -4.26
CA ARG A 295 -1.12 -17.73 -3.61
C ARG A 295 -1.47 -17.71 -2.14
N ARG A 296 -2.26 -18.67 -1.70
CA ARG A 296 -2.39 -18.96 -0.28
C ARG A 296 -1.13 -19.73 0.10
N THR A 297 -0.01 -19.06 0.38
CA THR A 297 1.15 -19.80 0.85
C THR A 297 0.86 -20.52 2.15
N PHE A 298 -0.15 -20.13 2.93
CA PHE A 298 -0.47 -20.85 4.16
C PHE A 298 -1.97 -20.88 4.41
N LEU A 299 -2.58 -22.05 4.23
CA LEU A 299 -3.83 -22.40 4.90
C LEU A 299 -3.53 -22.47 6.41
N LYS A 300 -3.53 -21.27 7.02
CA LYS A 300 -3.41 -20.96 8.46
C LYS A 300 -2.01 -21.19 9.01
N CYS A 301 -1.30 -20.14 9.43
CA CYS A 301 -0.08 -20.28 10.21
C CYS A 301 -0.41 -20.83 11.62
N ASN A 302 -0.59 -22.14 11.64
CA ASN A 302 -0.61 -23.04 12.79
C ASN A 302 0.00 -24.38 12.34
N GLY A 303 1.22 -24.34 11.79
CA GLY A 303 1.95 -25.51 11.28
C GLY A 303 1.67 -25.79 9.80
N SER A 304 2.23 -24.98 8.92
CA SER A 304 2.05 -25.08 7.47
C SER A 304 2.50 -26.40 6.86
N ALA A 305 3.62 -26.96 7.34
CA ALA A 305 4.12 -28.24 6.86
C ALA A 305 3.18 -29.38 7.29
N GLN A 306 2.59 -29.29 8.49
CA GLN A 306 1.67 -30.30 9.03
C GLN A 306 0.29 -30.19 8.38
N ALA A 307 -0.24 -28.99 8.19
CA ALA A 307 -1.50 -28.77 7.47
C ALA A 307 -1.38 -29.13 5.98
N LEU A 308 -0.26 -28.78 5.34
CA LEU A 308 0.02 -29.19 3.96
C LEU A 308 0.23 -30.69 3.85
N ALA A 309 0.96 -31.31 4.79
CA ALA A 309 1.12 -32.76 4.84
C ALA A 309 -0.23 -33.46 5.08
N ALA A 310 -1.06 -32.95 5.98
CA ALA A 310 -2.40 -33.47 6.24
C ALA A 310 -3.32 -33.33 5.01
N CYS A 311 -3.29 -32.18 4.33
CA CYS A 311 -4.04 -31.98 3.10
C CYS A 311 -3.58 -32.94 2.00
N ARG A 312 -2.26 -33.03 1.76
CA ARG A 312 -1.70 -33.96 0.78
C ARG A 312 -1.96 -35.42 1.14
N ALA A 313 -1.99 -35.75 2.44
CA ALA A 313 -2.34 -37.09 2.91
C ALA A 313 -3.80 -37.45 2.66
N ALA A 314 -4.71 -36.45 2.61
CA ALA A 314 -6.11 -36.64 2.25
C ALA A 314 -6.33 -36.76 0.72
N CYS A 315 -5.35 -36.40 -0.10
CA CYS A 315 -5.45 -36.52 -1.55
C CYS A 315 -5.20 -37.94 -2.07
N PRO A 316 -5.84 -38.35 -3.18
CA PRO A 316 -5.54 -39.62 -3.84
C PRO A 316 -4.06 -39.71 -4.24
N LYS A 317 -3.38 -40.79 -3.86
CA LYS A 317 -1.95 -40.99 -4.20
C LYS A 317 -1.70 -41.32 -5.67
N ARG A 318 -2.73 -41.79 -6.39
CA ARG A 318 -2.72 -41.96 -7.85
C ARG A 318 -3.62 -40.91 -8.46
N GLY A 319 -3.13 -40.22 -9.48
CA GLY A 319 -3.91 -39.28 -10.27
C GLY A 319 -3.16 -38.79 -11.49
N SER A 320 -3.88 -38.07 -12.36
CA SER A 320 -3.29 -37.47 -13.56
C SER A 320 -2.59 -36.18 -13.19
N GLN A 321 -1.33 -36.05 -13.59
CA GLN A 321 -0.56 -34.83 -13.37
C GLN A 321 -1.25 -33.62 -14.00
N VAL A 322 -1.23 -32.50 -13.28
CA VAL A 322 -1.84 -31.24 -13.72
C VAL A 322 -0.81 -30.12 -13.69
N CYS A 323 -0.93 -29.16 -14.59
CA CYS A 323 -0.14 -27.94 -14.57
C CYS A 323 -0.95 -26.86 -13.87
N GLY A 324 -0.36 -26.28 -12.83
CA GLY A 324 -0.93 -25.14 -12.12
C GLY A 324 -0.84 -23.85 -12.94
N ALA A 325 -1.70 -22.90 -12.62
CA ALA A 325 -1.62 -21.51 -13.10
C ALA A 325 -0.33 -20.80 -12.67
N ASP A 326 0.41 -21.37 -11.72
CA ASP A 326 1.73 -20.95 -11.28
C ASP A 326 2.88 -21.56 -12.09
N GLY A 327 2.58 -22.34 -13.13
CA GLY A 327 3.57 -22.96 -14.01
C GLY A 327 4.25 -24.22 -13.44
N LYS A 328 3.73 -24.80 -12.34
CA LYS A 328 4.28 -26.03 -11.74
C LYS A 328 3.41 -27.25 -12.01
N THR A 329 4.05 -28.42 -12.15
CA THR A 329 3.33 -29.70 -12.28
C THR A 329 3.04 -30.29 -10.89
N TYR A 330 1.79 -30.68 -10.67
CA TYR A 330 1.32 -31.35 -9.46
C TYR A 330 0.92 -32.80 -9.76
N ALA A 331 1.03 -33.69 -8.78
CA ALA A 331 0.69 -35.11 -8.95
C ALA A 331 -0.79 -35.33 -9.34
N ASN A 332 -1.68 -34.45 -8.88
CA ASN A 332 -3.09 -34.42 -9.25
C ASN A 332 -3.74 -33.06 -8.85
N ALA A 333 -4.99 -32.86 -9.26
CA ALA A 333 -5.75 -31.65 -8.97
C ALA A 333 -6.00 -31.41 -7.47
N CYS A 334 -6.13 -32.47 -6.66
CA CYS A 334 -6.29 -32.35 -5.22
C CYS A 334 -5.00 -31.80 -4.58
N GLU A 335 -3.83 -32.35 -4.94
CA GLU A 335 -2.56 -31.83 -4.46
C GLU A 335 -2.35 -30.38 -4.91
N ALA A 336 -2.66 -30.03 -6.17
CA ALA A 336 -2.65 -28.63 -6.62
C ALA A 336 -3.54 -27.74 -5.73
N GLY A 337 -4.73 -28.23 -5.35
CA GLY A 337 -5.64 -27.58 -4.41
C GLY A 337 -5.07 -27.40 -3.01
N CYS A 338 -4.26 -28.34 -2.50
CA CYS A 338 -3.55 -28.18 -1.22
C CYS A 338 -2.55 -27.03 -1.23
N TYR A 339 -1.97 -26.72 -2.39
CA TYR A 339 -1.15 -25.53 -2.62
C TYR A 339 -1.97 -24.31 -3.02
N SER A 340 -3.31 -24.44 -3.05
CA SER A 340 -4.26 -23.42 -3.54
C SER A 340 -3.97 -22.94 -4.96
N VAL A 341 -3.47 -23.85 -5.80
CA VAL A 341 -3.14 -23.59 -7.19
C VAL A 341 -4.29 -24.08 -8.08
N VAL A 342 -4.84 -23.15 -8.87
CA VAL A 342 -5.83 -23.47 -9.90
C VAL A 342 -5.14 -24.26 -11.01
N VAL A 343 -5.76 -25.35 -11.44
CA VAL A 343 -5.28 -26.13 -12.59
C VAL A 343 -5.47 -25.32 -13.87
N ALA A 344 -4.37 -24.99 -14.55
CA ALA A 344 -4.39 -24.31 -15.84
C ALA A 344 -4.59 -25.30 -17.00
N LYS A 345 -4.02 -26.51 -16.90
CA LYS A 345 -4.24 -27.61 -17.88
C LYS A 345 -4.19 -28.97 -17.18
N ASN A 346 -5.04 -29.91 -17.63
CA ASN A 346 -5.14 -31.29 -17.13
C ASN A 346 -4.01 -32.21 -17.63
N ARG A 347 -2.79 -31.67 -17.72
CA ARG A 347 -1.55 -32.34 -18.12
C ARG A 347 -0.37 -31.60 -17.48
N ARG A 348 0.80 -32.23 -17.41
CA ARG A 348 2.03 -31.57 -16.92
C ARG A 348 2.31 -30.24 -17.63
N CYS A 349 2.95 -29.33 -16.91
CA CYS A 349 3.62 -28.18 -17.51
C CYS A 349 4.66 -28.74 -18.49
#